data_AF-A0A1G9BR92-F1
#
_entry.id   AF-A0A1G9BR92-F1
#
_cell.length_a   1.000
_cell.length_b   1.000
_cell.length_c   1.000
_cell.angle_alpha   90.00
_cell.angle_beta   90.00
_cell.angle_gamma   90.00
#
_symmetry.space_group_name_H-M   'P 1'
#
loop_
_entity.id
_entity.type
_entity.pdbx_description
1 polymer ?
#
loop_
_entity_poly.entity_id
_entity_poly.type
_entity_poly.pdbx_seq_one_letter_code
_entity_poly.pdbx_strand_id
1 'polypeptide(L)'
;MRRFFAAFDSFVFKSFDILGRSSRSEYWCVMPVLWAVMIGLALWDFRSIWNTLDGGEMPSVNPLVYGSVLFILLTAIPRITLAMRRLQDSGRKGKWATLPYSAGFLALMGIFGLATSGAFVVDTDFSDFQIPAALLVNPTSTEAIVLTVFEFIQNIDSIHFVGSVPSAGDMSATIGRNTGADTSMVLPALIIMGMMFVYPPIALLIYLLLMTIASERDENAYGLPSHFDHGPRSNAKGEHNAFASYALLTRTEQKPTEAEIAARKQQVHSLYEQRVLGRQQN
;
A
#
# COMPACT_ATOMS: atom_id res chain seq x y z
N MET A 1 -17.87 -13.75 14.06
CA MET A 1 -18.56 -13.47 12.78
C MET A 1 -18.98 -12.01 12.60
N ARG A 2 -19.75 -11.37 13.50
CA ARG A 2 -20.18 -9.96 13.30
C ARG A 2 -19.04 -8.97 13.01
N ARG A 3 -17.92 -9.05 13.75
CA ARG A 3 -16.74 -8.20 13.53
C ARG A 3 -16.04 -8.44 12.18
N PHE A 4 -16.11 -9.66 11.66
CA PHE A 4 -15.54 -10.02 10.37
C PHE A 4 -16.32 -9.31 9.25
N PHE A 5 -17.65 -9.46 9.23
CA PHE A 5 -18.49 -8.78 8.23
C PHE A 5 -18.42 -7.26 8.34
N ALA A 6 -18.37 -6.70 9.56
CA ALA A 6 -18.19 -5.27 9.76
C ALA A 6 -16.86 -4.75 9.17
N ALA A 7 -15.80 -5.56 9.16
CA ALA A 7 -14.53 -5.18 8.55
C ALA A 7 -14.63 -5.09 7.01
N PHE A 8 -15.36 -6.04 6.38
CA PHE A 8 -15.62 -6.00 4.94
C PHE A 8 -16.56 -4.86 4.54
N ASP A 9 -17.58 -4.61 5.36
CA ASP A 9 -18.50 -3.48 5.20
C ASP A 9 -17.73 -2.15 5.18
N SER A 10 -16.88 -1.94 6.19
CA SER A 10 -16.01 -0.77 6.29
C SER A 10 -15.00 -0.70 5.13
N PHE A 11 -14.47 -1.83 4.65
CA PHE A 11 -13.57 -1.87 3.49
C PHE A 11 -14.25 -1.36 2.20
N VAL A 12 -15.49 -1.77 1.95
CA VAL A 12 -16.22 -1.38 0.74
C VAL A 12 -16.73 0.06 0.84
N PHE A 13 -17.44 0.40 1.92
CA PHE A 13 -18.11 1.70 2.03
C PHE A 13 -17.18 2.86 2.38
N LYS A 14 -16.05 2.59 3.04
CA LYS A 14 -15.04 3.62 3.36
C LYS A 14 -13.83 3.56 2.43
N SER A 15 -14.00 3.01 1.24
CA SER A 15 -12.95 2.92 0.21
C SER A 15 -12.49 4.28 -0.32
N PHE A 16 -13.28 5.34 -0.16
CA PHE A 16 -12.94 6.71 -0.54
C PHE A 16 -12.64 7.64 0.64
N ASP A 17 -12.70 7.13 1.88
CA ASP A 17 -12.37 7.90 3.08
C ASP A 17 -10.87 7.82 3.38
N ILE A 18 -10.07 8.66 2.70
CA ILE A 18 -8.60 8.65 2.79
C ILE A 18 -8.10 9.23 4.12
N LEU A 19 -8.92 9.99 4.84
CA LEU A 19 -8.53 10.67 6.09
C LEU A 19 -8.97 9.92 7.35
N GLY A 20 -9.83 8.92 7.22
CA GLY A 20 -10.34 8.15 8.35
C GLY A 20 -9.32 7.21 9.00
N ARG A 21 -9.71 6.60 10.12
CA ARG A 21 -8.90 5.60 10.83
C ARG A 21 -9.45 4.20 10.61
N SER A 22 -8.57 3.20 10.55
CA SER A 22 -8.93 1.78 10.47
C SER A 22 -8.28 1.01 11.59
N SER A 23 -9.06 0.20 12.31
CA SER A 23 -8.54 -0.66 13.36
C SER A 23 -7.58 -1.71 12.81
N ARG A 24 -6.68 -2.23 13.66
CA ARG A 24 -5.77 -3.33 13.29
C ARG A 24 -6.54 -4.58 12.85
N SER A 25 -7.63 -4.90 13.55
CA SER A 25 -8.46 -6.07 13.23
C SER A 25 -9.13 -5.94 11.87
N GLU A 26 -9.53 -4.74 11.46
CA GLU A 26 -10.14 -4.51 10.14
C GLU A 26 -9.13 -4.82 9.02
N TYR A 27 -7.90 -4.31 9.13
CA TYR A 27 -6.84 -4.58 8.15
C TYR A 27 -6.46 -6.06 8.06
N TRP A 28 -6.13 -6.70 9.19
CA TRP A 28 -5.65 -8.08 9.22
C TRP A 28 -6.74 -9.13 8.98
N CYS A 29 -8.01 -8.74 9.05
CA CYS A 29 -9.12 -9.59 8.65
C CYS A 29 -9.34 -9.58 7.13
N VAL A 30 -9.27 -8.40 6.52
CA VAL A 30 -9.58 -8.22 5.09
C VAL A 30 -8.39 -8.60 4.21
N MET A 31 -7.18 -8.18 4.56
CA MET A 31 -6.01 -8.34 3.67
C MET A 31 -5.67 -9.81 3.36
N PRO A 32 -5.57 -10.74 4.32
CA PRO A 32 -5.27 -12.14 3.99
C PRO A 32 -6.31 -12.79 3.08
N VAL A 33 -7.59 -12.43 3.24
CA VAL A 33 -8.67 -12.91 2.38
C VAL A 33 -8.52 -12.36 0.96
N LEU A 34 -8.24 -11.06 0.81
CA LEU A 34 -7.97 -10.46 -0.49
C LEU A 34 -6.76 -11.11 -1.18
N TRP A 35 -5.70 -11.41 -0.42
CA TRP A 35 -4.52 -12.09 -0.95
C TRP A 35 -4.83 -13.52 -1.35
N ALA A 36 -5.61 -14.27 -0.55
CA ALA A 36 -6.02 -15.63 -0.90
C ALA A 36 -6.86 -15.66 -2.19
N VAL A 37 -7.82 -14.74 -2.33
CA VAL A 37 -8.61 -14.60 -3.57
C VAL A 37 -7.70 -14.22 -4.75
N MET A 38 -6.78 -13.29 -4.55
CA MET A 38 -5.84 -12.86 -5.60
C MET A 38 -4.92 -13.98 -6.06
N ILE A 39 -4.37 -14.76 -5.13
CA ILE A 39 -3.52 -15.93 -5.43
C ILE A 39 -4.36 -17.00 -6.15
N GLY A 40 -5.59 -17.27 -5.67
CA GLY A 40 -6.49 -18.22 -6.32
C GLY A 40 -6.81 -17.83 -7.77
N LEU A 41 -7.14 -16.57 -8.01
CA LEU A 41 -7.38 -16.04 -9.36
C LEU A 41 -6.11 -16.05 -10.22
N ALA A 42 -4.95 -15.69 -9.66
CA ALA A 42 -3.70 -15.71 -10.41
C ALA A 42 -3.30 -17.13 -10.82
N LEU A 43 -3.46 -18.12 -9.93
CA LEU A 43 -3.23 -19.53 -10.26
C LEU A 43 -4.22 -20.05 -11.30
N TRP A 44 -5.48 -19.59 -11.24
CA TRP A 44 -6.49 -19.90 -12.25
C TRP A 44 -6.11 -19.35 -13.63
N ASP A 45 -5.78 -18.06 -13.71
CA ASP A 45 -5.36 -17.42 -14.96
C ASP A 45 -4.08 -18.05 -15.51
N PHE A 46 -3.10 -18.35 -14.64
CA PHE A 46 -1.87 -19.03 -15.04
C PHE A 46 -2.15 -20.41 -15.65
N ARG A 47 -3.03 -21.21 -15.02
CA ARG A 47 -3.45 -22.51 -15.55
C ARG A 47 -4.17 -22.35 -16.90
N SER A 48 -4.98 -21.31 -17.07
CA SER A 48 -5.67 -21.03 -18.33
C SER A 48 -4.68 -20.70 -19.45
N ILE A 49 -3.70 -19.84 -19.16
CA ILE A 49 -2.62 -19.48 -20.09
C ILE A 49 -1.84 -20.75 -20.47
N TRP A 50 -1.45 -21.54 -19.47
CA TRP A 50 -0.71 -22.78 -19.67
C TRP A 50 -1.44 -23.75 -20.60
N ASN A 51 -2.72 -24.03 -20.33
CA ASN A 51 -3.52 -24.92 -21.17
C ASN A 51 -3.67 -24.41 -22.62
N THR A 52 -3.71 -23.08 -22.81
CA THR A 52 -3.83 -22.46 -24.16
C THR A 52 -2.54 -22.65 -24.94
N LEU A 53 -1.40 -22.45 -24.26
CA LEU A 53 -0.08 -22.66 -24.83
C LEU A 53 0.18 -24.13 -25.17
N ASP A 54 -0.21 -25.06 -24.30
CA ASP A 54 -0.13 -26.51 -24.57
C ASP A 54 -0.97 -26.91 -25.79
N GLY A 55 -2.05 -26.17 -26.07
CA GLY A 55 -2.88 -26.34 -27.27
C GLY A 55 -2.28 -25.78 -28.55
N GLY A 56 -1.14 -25.10 -28.49
CA GLY A 56 -0.53 -24.39 -29.62
C GLY A 56 -1.27 -23.11 -30.01
N GLU A 57 -2.18 -22.63 -29.17
CA GLU A 57 -2.92 -21.38 -29.39
C GLU A 57 -2.21 -20.21 -28.68
N MET A 58 -2.34 -19.00 -29.24
CA MET A 58 -1.82 -17.80 -28.61
C MET A 58 -2.78 -17.31 -27.51
N PRO A 59 -2.32 -17.13 -26.26
CA PRO A 59 -3.17 -16.58 -25.20
C PRO A 59 -3.56 -15.13 -25.51
N SER A 60 -4.74 -14.74 -25.03
CA SER A 60 -5.24 -13.36 -25.23
C SER A 60 -4.28 -12.33 -24.63
N VAL A 61 -3.88 -11.35 -25.44
CA VAL A 61 -3.06 -10.21 -24.98
C VAL A 61 -3.84 -9.20 -24.16
N ASN A 62 -5.17 -9.25 -24.21
CA ASN A 62 -6.01 -8.30 -23.50
C ASN A 62 -5.95 -8.58 -21.99
N PRO A 63 -5.40 -7.66 -21.16
CA PRO A 63 -5.25 -7.85 -19.73
C PRO A 63 -6.60 -7.98 -19.01
N LEU A 64 -7.68 -7.44 -19.58
CA LEU A 64 -9.02 -7.47 -18.98
C LEU A 64 -9.70 -8.84 -19.07
N VAL A 65 -9.14 -9.77 -19.87
CA VAL A 65 -9.64 -11.17 -19.93
C VAL A 65 -9.25 -11.95 -18.66
N TYR A 66 -8.19 -11.52 -17.98
CA TYR A 66 -7.66 -12.21 -16.80
C TYR A 66 -8.37 -11.73 -15.53
N GLY A 67 -8.98 -12.67 -14.82
CA GLY A 67 -9.77 -12.38 -13.63
C GLY A 67 -8.93 -11.76 -12.51
N SER A 68 -7.67 -12.18 -12.38
CA SER A 68 -6.71 -11.64 -11.41
C SER A 68 -6.42 -10.16 -11.66
N VAL A 69 -6.20 -9.75 -12.91
CA VAL A 69 -5.91 -8.35 -13.27
C VAL A 69 -7.13 -7.48 -12.98
N LEU A 70 -8.32 -7.91 -13.39
CA LEU A 70 -9.56 -7.18 -13.12
C LEU A 70 -9.80 -7.04 -11.60
N PHE A 71 -9.57 -8.11 -10.84
CA PHE A 71 -9.71 -8.09 -9.38
C PHE A 71 -8.68 -7.16 -8.71
N ILE A 72 -7.43 -7.16 -9.18
CA ILE A 72 -6.39 -6.24 -8.69
C ILE A 72 -6.81 -4.79 -8.95
N LEU A 73 -7.28 -4.47 -10.16
CA LEU A 73 -7.74 -3.12 -10.52
C LEU A 73 -8.94 -2.67 -9.68
N LEU A 74 -9.95 -3.53 -9.57
CA LEU A 74 -11.17 -3.24 -8.81
C LEU A 74 -10.89 -3.05 -7.31
N THR A 75 -9.95 -3.82 -6.75
CA THR A 75 -9.58 -3.72 -5.34
C THR A 75 -8.43 -2.74 -5.05
N ALA A 76 -7.80 -2.14 -6.07
CA ALA A 76 -6.65 -1.26 -5.91
C ALA A 76 -6.98 -0.08 -4.99
N ILE A 77 -8.04 0.67 -5.30
CA ILE A 77 -8.43 1.85 -4.53
C ILE A 77 -8.79 1.46 -3.08
N PRO A 78 -9.73 0.52 -2.82
CA PRO A 78 -10.05 0.11 -1.46
C PRO A 78 -8.84 -0.40 -0.66
N ARG A 79 -7.91 -1.13 -1.29
CA ARG A 79 -6.70 -1.65 -0.62
C ARG A 79 -5.74 -0.53 -0.22
N ILE A 80 -5.51 0.43 -1.12
CA ILE A 80 -4.67 1.60 -0.82
C ILE A 80 -5.29 2.39 0.32
N THR A 81 -6.60 2.69 0.23
CA THR A 81 -7.30 3.44 1.26
C THR A 81 -7.26 2.74 2.61
N LEU A 82 -7.52 1.43 2.67
CA LEU A 82 -7.43 0.67 3.93
C LEU A 82 -6.02 0.71 4.53
N ALA A 83 -4.98 0.57 3.70
CA ALA A 83 -3.59 0.69 4.12
C ALA A 83 -3.25 2.10 4.65
N MET A 84 -3.73 3.15 3.98
CA MET A 84 -3.55 4.55 4.43
C MET A 84 -4.22 4.79 5.78
N ARG A 85 -5.50 4.40 5.92
CA ARG A 85 -6.27 4.53 7.17
C ARG A 85 -5.63 3.75 8.32
N ARG A 86 -5.01 2.60 8.01
CA ARG A 86 -4.27 1.80 9.00
C ARG A 86 -2.98 2.46 9.45
N LEU A 87 -2.24 3.10 8.54
CA LEU A 87 -1.04 3.87 8.88
C LEU A 87 -1.38 5.11 9.71
N GLN A 88 -2.45 5.82 9.34
CA GLN A 88 -2.96 6.97 10.08
C GLN A 88 -3.40 6.61 11.50
N ASP A 89 -3.97 5.41 11.68
CA ASP A 89 -4.31 4.87 12.99
C ASP A 89 -3.08 4.63 13.91
N SER A 90 -1.88 4.56 13.34
CA SER A 90 -0.60 4.50 14.07
C SER A 90 0.15 5.84 14.13
N GLY A 91 -0.51 6.95 13.80
CA GLY A 91 0.09 8.29 13.77
C GLY A 91 1.04 8.53 12.59
N ARG A 92 1.09 7.62 11.61
CA ARG A 92 2.03 7.70 10.48
C ARG A 92 1.39 8.34 9.25
N LYS A 93 2.23 8.88 8.36
CA LYS A 93 1.78 9.48 7.10
C LYS A 93 1.21 8.40 6.16
N GLY A 94 0.07 8.67 5.53
CA GLY A 94 -0.54 7.73 4.57
C GLY A 94 0.35 7.39 3.36
N LYS A 95 1.33 8.23 3.01
CA LYS A 95 2.28 8.00 1.91
C LYS A 95 3.04 6.67 2.02
N TRP A 96 3.22 6.13 3.22
CA TRP A 96 3.87 4.83 3.40
C TRP A 96 3.06 3.65 2.83
N ALA A 97 1.77 3.85 2.51
CA ALA A 97 0.93 2.84 1.87
C ALA A 97 1.37 2.50 0.43
N THR A 98 2.15 3.37 -0.21
CA THR A 98 2.59 3.15 -1.60
C THR A 98 3.81 2.23 -1.72
N LEU A 99 4.48 1.90 -0.60
CA LEU A 99 5.71 1.08 -0.60
C LEU A 99 5.57 -0.29 -1.31
N PRO A 100 4.49 -1.07 -1.11
CA PRO A 100 4.36 -2.36 -1.80
C PRO A 100 4.23 -2.20 -3.32
N TYR A 101 3.64 -1.10 -3.78
CA TYR A 101 3.47 -0.81 -5.21
C TYR A 101 4.78 -0.39 -5.85
N SER A 102 5.56 0.47 -5.19
CA SER A 102 6.91 0.81 -5.68
C SER A 102 7.85 -0.40 -5.65
N ALA A 103 7.75 -1.25 -4.62
CA ALA A 103 8.48 -2.51 -4.54
C ALA A 103 8.10 -3.47 -5.67
N GLY A 104 6.81 -3.68 -5.90
CA GLY A 104 6.31 -4.53 -6.98
C GLY A 104 6.70 -4.02 -8.37
N PHE A 105 6.60 -2.72 -8.59
CA PHE A 105 7.02 -2.10 -9.85
C PHE A 105 8.52 -2.26 -10.12
N LEU A 106 9.37 -2.01 -9.13
CA LEU A 106 10.83 -2.19 -9.26
C LEU A 106 11.21 -3.66 -9.44
N ALA A 107 10.55 -4.58 -8.73
CA ALA A 107 10.78 -6.01 -8.90
C ALA A 107 10.40 -6.47 -10.31
N LEU A 108 9.27 -6.00 -10.83
CA LEU A 108 8.83 -6.27 -12.19
C LEU A 108 9.83 -5.72 -13.21
N MET A 109 10.26 -4.47 -13.05
CA MET A 109 11.29 -3.87 -13.91
C MET A 109 12.62 -4.64 -13.85
N GLY A 110 12.98 -5.19 -12.68
CA GLY A 110 14.18 -6.01 -12.52
C GLY A 110 14.07 -7.33 -13.28
N ILE A 111 12.91 -8.00 -13.21
CA ILE A 111 12.64 -9.22 -13.96
C ILE A 111 12.65 -8.96 -15.46
N PHE A 112 11.98 -7.90 -15.93
CA PHE A 112 12.01 -7.51 -17.34
C PHE A 112 13.44 -7.16 -17.78
N GLY A 113 14.17 -6.38 -16.99
CA GLY A 113 15.57 -6.05 -17.26
C GLY A 113 16.44 -7.30 -17.43
N LEU A 114 16.30 -8.29 -16.54
CA LEU A 114 16.99 -9.58 -16.64
C LEU A 114 16.56 -10.40 -17.86
N ALA A 115 15.26 -10.43 -18.18
CA ALA A 115 14.77 -11.13 -19.36
C ALA A 115 15.34 -10.53 -20.64
N THR A 116 15.49 -9.20 -20.69
CA THR A 116 16.01 -8.48 -21.86
C THR A 116 17.54 -8.45 -21.96
N SER A 117 18.26 -8.66 -20.87
CA SER A 117 19.72 -8.53 -20.85
C SER A 117 20.46 -9.71 -21.49
N GLY A 118 19.76 -10.74 -21.97
CA GLY A 118 20.37 -11.96 -22.49
C GLY A 118 21.03 -12.82 -21.41
N ALA A 119 20.76 -12.56 -20.13
CA ALA A 119 21.24 -13.38 -19.00
C ALA A 119 20.65 -14.80 -19.01
N PHE A 120 19.64 -15.05 -19.84
CA PHE A 120 19.16 -16.38 -20.19
C PHE A 120 19.72 -16.73 -21.57
N VAL A 121 20.72 -17.63 -21.60
CA VAL A 121 21.21 -18.23 -22.85
C VAL A 121 20.28 -19.39 -23.15
N VAL A 122 19.49 -19.28 -24.22
CA VAL A 122 18.76 -20.43 -24.78
C VAL A 122 19.78 -21.20 -25.62
N ASP A 123 19.92 -22.50 -25.40
CA ASP A 123 20.88 -23.37 -26.10
C ASP A 123 20.56 -23.58 -27.60
N THR A 124 19.58 -22.86 -28.15
CA THR A 124 19.22 -22.87 -29.56
C THR A 124 20.02 -21.83 -30.34
N ASP A 125 20.51 -22.19 -31.52
CA ASP A 125 21.20 -21.29 -32.46
C ASP A 125 20.47 -19.93 -32.57
N PHE A 126 21.11 -18.87 -32.06
CA PHE A 126 20.57 -17.50 -32.04
C PHE A 126 20.36 -16.90 -33.44
N SER A 127 20.77 -17.59 -34.52
CA SER A 127 20.58 -17.11 -35.89
C SER A 127 19.12 -17.04 -36.32
N ASP A 128 18.22 -17.80 -35.67
CA ASP A 128 16.79 -17.83 -36.00
C ASP A 128 15.93 -16.88 -35.15
N PHE A 129 16.48 -16.32 -34.07
CA PHE A 129 15.78 -15.38 -33.18
C PHE A 129 15.95 -13.93 -33.67
N GLN A 130 15.06 -13.46 -34.56
CA GLN A 130 15.01 -12.04 -34.97
C GLN A 130 14.40 -11.10 -33.89
N ILE A 131 13.88 -11.66 -32.80
CA ILE A 131 12.99 -10.97 -31.85
C ILE A 131 13.71 -10.25 -30.68
N PRO A 132 14.88 -10.69 -30.15
CA PRO A 132 15.57 -9.98 -29.06
C PRO A 132 16.02 -8.57 -29.50
N ALA A 133 16.36 -8.41 -30.78
CA ALA A 133 16.70 -7.12 -31.37
C ALA A 133 15.50 -6.15 -31.41
N ALA A 134 14.28 -6.66 -31.60
CA ALA A 134 13.08 -5.82 -31.69
C ALA A 134 12.75 -5.13 -30.35
N LEU A 135 12.99 -5.79 -29.21
CA LEU A 135 12.76 -5.19 -27.89
C LEU A 135 13.82 -4.15 -27.49
N LEU A 136 15.05 -4.30 -28.01
CA LEU A 136 16.11 -3.29 -27.90
C LEU A 136 15.84 -2.06 -28.77
N VAL A 137 15.16 -2.23 -29.90
CA VAL A 137 14.87 -1.16 -30.86
C VAL A 137 13.57 -0.42 -30.51
N ASN A 138 12.57 -1.08 -29.89
CA ASN A 138 11.33 -0.42 -29.49
C ASN A 138 10.64 -1.06 -28.27
N PRO A 139 11.08 -0.73 -27.03
CA PRO A 139 10.51 -1.28 -25.80
C PRO A 139 9.07 -0.82 -25.49
N THR A 140 8.47 0.01 -26.35
CA THR A 140 7.11 0.55 -26.13
C THR A 140 6.02 -0.17 -26.90
N SER A 141 6.39 -1.04 -27.85
CA SER A 141 5.39 -1.78 -28.62
C SER A 141 4.83 -2.96 -27.82
N THR A 142 3.53 -2.94 -27.59
CA THR A 142 2.83 -3.97 -26.81
C THR A 142 2.93 -5.34 -27.47
N GLU A 143 2.95 -5.38 -28.80
CA GLU A 143 3.13 -6.59 -29.60
C GLU A 143 4.53 -7.19 -29.42
N ALA A 144 5.59 -6.39 -29.41
CA ALA A 144 6.94 -6.92 -29.16
C ALA A 144 7.06 -7.49 -27.74
N ILE A 145 6.51 -6.80 -26.72
CA ILE A 145 6.51 -7.32 -25.35
C ILE A 145 5.77 -8.66 -25.28
N VAL A 146 4.61 -8.77 -25.92
CA VAL A 146 3.84 -10.03 -25.97
C VAL A 146 4.64 -11.12 -26.68
N LEU A 147 5.19 -10.86 -27.86
CA LEU A 147 5.95 -11.84 -28.63
C LEU A 147 7.18 -12.33 -27.85
N THR A 148 7.91 -11.42 -27.21
CA THR A 148 9.06 -11.78 -26.39
C THR A 148 8.67 -12.58 -25.15
N VAL A 149 7.55 -12.24 -24.50
CA VAL A 149 7.02 -13.03 -23.38
C VAL A 149 6.54 -14.40 -23.85
N PHE A 150 5.82 -14.47 -24.97
CA PHE A 150 5.30 -15.71 -25.55
C PHE A 150 6.44 -16.66 -25.93
N GLU A 151 7.45 -16.14 -26.62
CA GLU A 151 8.63 -16.90 -27.04
C GLU A 151 9.48 -17.32 -25.84
N PHE A 152 9.63 -16.46 -24.82
CA PHE A 152 10.25 -16.85 -23.55
C PHE A 152 9.51 -17.99 -22.85
N ILE A 153 8.17 -17.96 -22.82
CA ILE A 153 7.37 -19.01 -22.20
C ILE A 153 7.44 -20.32 -23.00
N GLN A 154 7.34 -20.27 -24.33
CA GLN A 154 7.46 -21.48 -25.16
C GLN A 154 8.82 -22.16 -25.04
N ASN A 155 9.86 -21.38 -24.76
CA ASN A 155 11.21 -21.89 -24.59
C ASN A 155 11.57 -22.13 -23.12
N ILE A 156 10.65 -21.96 -22.15
CA ILE A 156 10.99 -22.02 -20.72
C ILE A 156 11.61 -23.36 -20.30
N ASP A 157 11.22 -24.45 -20.96
CA ASP A 157 11.78 -25.79 -20.72
C ASP A 157 13.19 -25.96 -21.31
N SER A 158 13.54 -25.15 -22.31
CA SER A 158 14.89 -25.04 -22.89
C SER A 158 15.76 -23.97 -22.20
N ILE A 159 15.15 -23.14 -21.34
CA ILE A 159 15.88 -22.24 -20.44
C ILE A 159 16.46 -23.10 -19.32
N HIS A 160 17.59 -23.73 -19.60
CA HIS A 160 18.46 -24.20 -18.55
C HIS A 160 19.15 -22.98 -17.95
N PHE A 161 19.12 -22.85 -16.62
CA PHE A 161 20.08 -21.98 -15.95
C PHE A 161 21.45 -22.59 -16.23
N VAL A 162 22.14 -22.11 -17.27
CA VAL A 162 23.49 -22.55 -17.62
C VAL A 162 24.39 -22.11 -16.47
N GLY A 163 24.47 -23.01 -15.49
CA GLY A 163 25.09 -22.83 -14.21
C GLY A 163 26.60 -22.79 -14.34
N SER A 164 27.11 -21.71 -14.88
CA SER A 164 28.25 -21.07 -14.26
C SER A 164 27.86 -19.62 -14.10
N VAL A 165 27.64 -19.19 -12.86
CA VAL A 165 27.86 -17.78 -12.52
C VAL A 165 29.20 -17.46 -13.16
N PRO A 166 29.27 -16.57 -14.16
CA PRO A 166 30.52 -16.28 -14.84
C PRO A 166 31.55 -16.02 -13.75
N SER A 167 32.74 -16.62 -13.87
CA SER A 167 33.75 -16.36 -12.86
C SER A 167 33.92 -14.84 -12.74
N ALA A 168 34.26 -14.32 -11.57
CA ALA A 168 34.45 -12.87 -11.42
C ALA A 168 35.40 -12.31 -12.50
N GLY A 169 36.32 -13.14 -13.02
CA GLY A 169 37.17 -12.86 -14.18
C GLY A 169 36.42 -12.75 -15.51
N ASP A 170 35.50 -13.65 -15.83
CA ASP A 170 34.71 -13.63 -17.07
C ASP A 170 33.71 -12.47 -17.09
N MET A 171 33.08 -12.18 -15.94
CA MET A 171 32.23 -11.00 -15.77
C MET A 171 33.05 -9.71 -15.98
N SER A 172 34.23 -9.63 -15.36
CA SER A 172 35.16 -8.51 -15.54
C SER A 172 35.66 -8.37 -16.99
N ALA A 173 35.96 -9.49 -17.67
CA ALA A 173 36.43 -9.48 -19.05
C ALA A 173 35.33 -9.12 -20.05
N THR A 174 34.09 -9.53 -19.81
CA THR A 174 32.94 -9.20 -20.66
C THR A 174 32.52 -7.74 -20.47
N ILE A 175 32.53 -7.25 -19.23
CA ILE A 175 32.39 -5.82 -18.93
C ILE A 175 33.54 -5.07 -19.62
N GLY A 176 34.79 -5.50 -19.43
CA GLY A 176 36.00 -4.94 -20.02
C GLY A 176 35.98 -4.83 -21.55
N ARG A 177 35.45 -5.84 -22.24
CA ARG A 177 35.32 -5.88 -23.72
C ARG A 177 34.22 -4.97 -24.25
N ASN A 178 33.11 -4.80 -23.52
CA ASN A 178 32.03 -3.91 -23.90
C ASN A 178 32.25 -2.46 -23.43
N THR A 179 33.17 -2.22 -22.47
CA THR A 179 33.55 -0.89 -21.96
C THR A 179 34.56 -0.13 -22.83
N GLY A 180 34.45 -0.24 -24.15
CA GLY A 180 34.78 0.91 -24.99
C GLY A 180 33.88 2.12 -24.68
N ALA A 181 32.73 1.88 -24.04
CA ALA A 181 31.85 2.87 -23.44
C ALA A 181 32.34 3.31 -22.05
N ASP A 182 32.31 4.62 -21.80
CA ASP A 182 32.76 5.33 -20.60
C ASP A 182 32.58 4.53 -19.30
N THR A 183 33.69 4.18 -18.65
CA THR A 183 33.72 3.49 -17.34
C THR A 183 32.94 4.22 -16.24
N SER A 184 32.63 5.50 -16.43
CA SER A 184 31.77 6.30 -15.56
C SER A 184 30.32 5.80 -15.49
N MET A 185 29.84 5.04 -16.48
CA MET A 185 28.47 4.51 -16.54
C MET A 185 28.29 3.15 -15.85
N VAL A 186 29.38 2.39 -15.66
CA VAL A 186 29.33 1.02 -15.11
C VAL A 186 28.94 1.01 -13.63
N LEU A 187 29.55 1.88 -12.82
CA LEU A 187 29.27 1.94 -11.39
C LEU A 187 27.81 2.37 -11.11
N PRO A 188 27.25 3.43 -11.74
CA PRO A 188 25.83 3.74 -11.63
C PRO A 188 24.91 2.60 -12.04
N ALA A 189 25.21 1.88 -13.14
CA ALA A 189 24.39 0.76 -13.59
C ALA A 189 24.36 -0.40 -12.58
N LEU A 190 25.51 -0.77 -12.00
CA LEU A 190 25.58 -1.79 -10.95
C LEU A 190 24.82 -1.37 -9.68
N ILE A 191 24.90 -0.10 -9.30
CA ILE A 191 24.17 0.44 -8.15
C ILE A 191 22.66 0.38 -8.42
N ILE A 192 22.20 0.78 -9.60
CA ILE A 192 20.78 0.71 -10.00
C ILE A 192 20.32 -0.74 -9.99
N MET A 193 21.06 -1.65 -10.61
CA MET A 193 20.74 -3.07 -10.65
C MET A 193 20.67 -3.66 -9.24
N GLY A 194 21.65 -3.37 -8.38
CA GLY A 194 21.65 -3.79 -6.99
C GLY A 194 20.44 -3.26 -6.23
N MET A 195 20.08 -1.99 -6.40
CA MET A 195 18.89 -1.40 -5.80
C MET A 195 17.60 -2.05 -6.29
N MET A 196 17.48 -2.44 -7.57
CA MET A 196 16.28 -3.08 -8.11
C MET A 196 15.97 -4.42 -7.44
N PHE A 197 16.97 -5.17 -6.98
CA PHE A 197 16.77 -6.45 -6.27
C PHE A 197 16.70 -6.30 -4.76
N VAL A 198 17.47 -5.36 -4.19
CA VAL A 198 17.55 -5.17 -2.73
C VAL A 198 16.38 -4.33 -2.20
N TYR A 199 15.90 -3.34 -2.97
CA TYR A 199 14.83 -2.45 -2.54
C TYR A 199 13.49 -3.18 -2.30
N PRO A 200 12.97 -4.03 -3.22
CA PRO A 200 11.67 -4.67 -3.02
C PRO A 200 11.53 -5.46 -1.70
N PRO A 201 12.44 -6.38 -1.33
CA PRO A 201 12.31 -7.12 -0.08
C PRO A 201 12.42 -6.20 1.16
N ILE A 202 13.32 -5.21 1.13
CA ILE A 202 13.45 -4.25 2.24
C ILE A 202 12.19 -3.40 2.38
N ALA A 203 11.64 -2.89 1.28
CA ALA A 203 10.43 -2.08 1.28
C ALA A 203 9.21 -2.87 1.79
N LEU A 204 9.07 -4.13 1.39
CA LEU A 204 8.02 -5.03 1.89
C LEU A 204 8.19 -5.34 3.38
N LEU A 205 9.42 -5.56 3.86
CA LEU A 205 9.71 -5.77 5.27
C LEU A 205 9.37 -4.53 6.10
N ILE A 206 9.81 -3.34 5.65
CA ILE A 206 9.46 -2.06 6.29
C ILE A 206 7.93 -1.92 6.33
N TYR A 207 7.24 -2.13 5.21
CA TYR A 207 5.78 -2.04 5.16
C TYR A 207 5.09 -3.02 6.12
N LEU A 208 5.56 -4.26 6.21
CA LEU A 208 5.05 -5.25 7.16
C LEU A 208 5.24 -4.78 8.61
N LEU A 209 6.42 -4.24 8.94
CA LEU A 209 6.71 -3.66 10.25
C LEU A 209 5.74 -2.50 10.55
N LEU A 210 5.51 -1.60 9.59
CA LEU A 210 4.52 -0.52 9.70
C LEU A 210 3.11 -1.04 10.01
N MET A 211 2.68 -2.11 9.36
CA MET A 211 1.32 -2.65 9.51
C MET A 211 1.11 -3.44 10.82
N THR A 212 2.19 -3.89 11.46
CA THR A 212 2.17 -4.65 12.71
C THR A 212 2.24 -3.78 13.98
N ILE A 213 2.66 -2.51 13.85
CA ILE A 213 2.77 -1.55 14.95
C ILE A 213 1.43 -1.34 15.67
N ALA A 214 1.47 -1.09 16.98
CA ALA A 214 0.27 -0.84 17.76
C ALA A 214 -0.49 0.42 17.28
N SER A 215 -1.81 0.38 17.39
CA SER A 215 -2.70 1.54 17.16
C SER A 215 -2.54 2.56 18.29
N GLU A 216 -2.58 3.85 17.96
CA GLU A 216 -2.64 4.91 18.97
C GLU A 216 -4.03 4.92 19.63
N ARG A 217 -4.07 4.80 20.95
CA ARG A 217 -5.33 4.74 21.71
C ARG A 217 -6.03 6.10 21.83
N ASP A 218 -5.25 7.17 21.75
CA ASP A 218 -5.72 8.53 21.92
C ASP A 218 -6.13 9.17 20.59
N GLU A 219 -6.71 10.36 20.70
CA GLU A 219 -6.96 11.22 19.53
C GLU A 219 -5.63 11.62 18.89
N ASN A 220 -5.53 11.45 17.57
CA ASN A 220 -4.36 11.88 16.81
C ASN A 220 -4.77 12.87 15.72
N ALA A 221 -3.81 13.32 14.90
CA ALA A 221 -4.06 14.29 13.84
C ALA A 221 -5.10 13.85 12.79
N TYR A 222 -5.50 12.57 12.80
CA TYR A 222 -6.49 11.97 11.90
C TYR A 222 -7.83 11.65 12.61
N GLY A 223 -8.02 12.14 13.84
CA GLY A 223 -9.29 12.05 14.57
C GLY A 223 -9.35 10.93 15.62
N LEU A 224 -10.56 10.70 16.13
CA LEU A 224 -10.85 9.74 17.19
C LEU A 224 -10.79 8.28 16.72
N PRO A 225 -10.40 7.32 17.57
CA PRO A 225 -10.40 5.91 17.20
C PRO A 225 -11.83 5.41 16.90
N SER A 226 -11.98 4.55 15.89
CA SER A 226 -13.27 4.08 15.37
C SER A 226 -14.16 3.29 16.34
N HIS A 227 -13.67 2.96 17.54
CA HIS A 227 -14.41 2.21 18.55
C HIS A 227 -14.93 3.07 19.71
N PHE A 228 -14.65 4.37 19.69
CA PHE A 228 -15.17 5.31 20.68
C PHE A 228 -16.31 6.14 20.07
N ASP A 229 -17.52 5.57 20.03
CA ASP A 229 -18.77 6.31 19.74
C ASP A 229 -19.06 7.36 20.83
N HIS A 230 -18.44 7.19 21.99
CA HIS A 230 -18.34 8.20 23.02
C HIS A 230 -16.87 8.57 23.07
N GLY A 231 -16.53 9.69 22.41
CA GLY A 231 -15.17 10.23 22.49
C GLY A 231 -14.71 10.22 23.95
N PRO A 232 -13.41 9.96 24.21
CA PRO A 232 -12.88 10.12 25.56
C PRO A 232 -13.36 11.48 26.04
N ARG A 233 -14.14 11.51 27.15
CA ARG A 233 -14.59 12.74 27.79
C ARG A 233 -13.42 13.69 27.70
N SER A 234 -13.53 14.74 26.89
CA SER A 234 -12.37 15.54 26.61
C SER A 234 -11.87 15.98 27.97
N ASN A 235 -10.66 15.54 28.33
CA ASN A 235 -9.84 16.30 29.23
C ASN A 235 -9.47 17.53 28.42
N ALA A 236 -10.47 18.40 28.18
CA ALA A 236 -10.26 19.74 27.71
C ALA A 236 -9.14 20.26 28.60
N LYS A 237 -8.07 20.71 27.96
CA LYS A 237 -6.92 21.36 28.57
C LYS A 237 -7.36 22.63 29.32
N GLY A 238 -8.10 22.48 30.40
CA GLY A 238 -7.74 23.17 31.62
C GLY A 238 -6.58 22.38 32.18
N GLU A 239 -5.47 23.03 32.48
CA GLU A 239 -4.41 22.44 33.31
C GLU A 239 -5.08 21.59 34.40
N HIS A 240 -4.68 20.33 34.50
CA HIS A 240 -5.15 19.43 35.55
C HIS A 240 -4.54 19.93 36.86
N ASN A 241 -5.09 21.02 37.36
CA ASN A 241 -4.72 21.60 38.62
C ASN A 241 -5.33 20.67 39.67
N ALA A 242 -4.50 19.83 40.28
CA ALA A 242 -4.92 18.90 41.33
C ALA A 242 -5.64 19.62 42.50
N PHE A 243 -5.50 20.95 42.57
CA PHE A 243 -6.20 21.82 43.51
C PHE A 243 -7.59 22.29 43.05
N ALA A 244 -8.05 21.99 41.83
CA ALA A 244 -9.36 22.43 41.33
C ALA A 244 -10.53 21.87 42.16
N SER A 245 -10.40 20.63 42.67
CA SER A 245 -11.34 20.02 43.61
C SER A 245 -11.34 20.72 44.97
N TYR A 246 -10.18 21.17 45.45
CA TYR A 246 -10.06 21.95 46.69
C TYR A 246 -10.57 23.39 46.54
N ALA A 247 -10.43 23.99 45.34
CA ALA A 247 -10.98 25.30 45.02
C ALA A 247 -12.52 25.32 45.03
N LEU A 248 -13.17 24.17 44.77
CA LEU A 248 -14.61 24.02 44.96
C LEU A 248 -14.99 24.03 46.44
N LEU A 249 -14.22 23.39 47.31
CA LEU A 249 -14.46 23.38 48.74
C LEU A 249 -14.31 24.80 49.34
N THR A 250 -13.29 25.56 48.96
CA THR A 250 -13.12 26.95 49.43
C THR A 250 -14.18 27.90 48.89
N ARG A 251 -14.70 27.66 47.68
CA ARG A 251 -15.86 28.39 47.15
C ARG A 251 -17.18 28.05 47.83
N THR A 252 -17.29 26.90 48.50
CA THR A 252 -18.53 26.50 49.17
C THR A 252 -18.76 27.30 50.46
N GLU A 253 -17.68 27.81 51.08
CA GLU A 253 -17.74 28.63 52.29
C GLU A 253 -17.90 30.13 52.02
N GLN A 254 -17.55 30.60 50.81
CA GLN A 254 -17.78 31.99 50.42
C GLN A 254 -19.25 32.22 50.11
N LYS A 255 -19.94 33.00 50.96
CA LYS A 255 -21.28 33.51 50.65
C LYS A 255 -21.19 34.33 49.36
N PRO A 256 -21.96 33.97 48.31
CA PRO A 256 -21.94 34.71 47.05
C PRO A 256 -22.28 36.17 47.30
N THR A 257 -21.55 37.07 46.64
CA THR A 257 -21.85 38.51 46.72
C THR A 257 -23.19 38.80 46.04
N GLU A 258 -23.91 39.82 46.50
CA GLU A 258 -25.24 40.14 45.96
C GLU A 258 -25.23 40.40 44.44
N ALA A 259 -24.13 40.97 43.93
CA ALA A 259 -23.91 41.19 42.50
C ALA A 259 -23.83 39.87 41.71
N GLU A 260 -23.18 38.85 42.25
CA GLU A 260 -23.08 37.52 41.61
C GLU A 260 -24.42 36.79 41.62
N ILE A 261 -25.22 36.97 42.66
CA ILE A 261 -26.58 36.42 42.75
C ILE A 261 -27.47 37.05 41.67
N ALA A 262 -27.38 38.37 41.48
CA ALA A 262 -28.11 39.08 40.43
C ALA A 262 -27.70 38.61 39.02
N ALA A 263 -26.39 38.45 38.77
CA ALA A 263 -25.87 37.95 37.50
C ALA A 263 -26.32 36.51 37.20
N ARG A 264 -26.31 35.62 38.21
CA ARG A 264 -26.83 34.25 38.05
C ARG A 264 -28.32 34.23 37.73
N LYS A 265 -29.12 35.08 38.37
CA LYS A 265 -30.56 35.19 38.08
C LYS A 265 -30.79 35.62 36.62
N GLN A 266 -30.00 36.57 36.11
CA GLN A 266 -30.09 36.99 34.71
C GLN A 266 -29.70 35.87 33.73
N GLN A 267 -28.65 35.10 34.03
CA GLN A 267 -28.26 33.94 33.21
C GLN A 267 -29.33 32.83 33.20
N VAL A 268 -29.94 32.55 34.35
CA VAL A 268 -31.02 31.56 34.42
C VAL A 268 -32.24 32.05 33.65
N HIS A 269 -32.56 33.35 33.75
CA HIS A 269 -33.65 33.96 33.00
C HIS A 269 -33.42 33.87 31.49
N SER A 270 -32.23 34.22 30.99
CA SER A 270 -31.91 34.14 29.56
C SER A 270 -31.94 32.71 29.03
N LEU A 271 -31.43 31.74 29.79
CA LEU A 271 -31.53 30.32 29.44
C LEU A 271 -32.98 29.82 29.42
N TYR A 272 -33.81 30.29 30.34
CA TYR A 272 -35.23 29.96 30.38
C TYR A 272 -35.97 30.54 29.17
N GLU A 273 -35.71 31.81 28.84
CA GLU A 273 -36.29 32.45 27.65
C GLU A 273 -35.87 31.73 26.36
N GLN A 274 -34.62 31.32 26.26
CA GLN A 274 -34.10 30.61 25.10
C GLN A 274 -34.67 29.19 24.97
N ARG A 275 -34.69 28.40 26.06
CA ARG A 275 -35.03 26.96 26.00
C ARG A 275 -36.50 26.67 26.18
N VAL A 276 -37.18 27.42 27.05
CA VAL A 276 -38.58 27.15 27.41
C VAL A 276 -39.52 28.01 26.59
N LEU A 277 -39.19 29.29 26.42
CA LEU A 277 -40.04 30.22 25.66
C LEU A 277 -39.68 30.29 24.17
N GLY A 278 -38.56 29.68 23.75
CA GLY A 278 -38.14 29.62 22.35
C GLY A 278 -37.82 30.98 21.72
N ARG A 279 -37.59 32.03 22.52
CA ARG A 279 -37.19 33.35 22.02
C ARG A 279 -35.71 33.31 21.65
N GLN A 280 -35.41 33.27 20.36
CA GLN A 280 -34.06 33.56 19.87
C GLN A 280 -33.78 35.05 20.10
N GLN A 281 -32.66 35.36 20.76
CA GLN A 281 -32.16 36.73 20.89
C GLN A 281 -31.75 37.21 19.50
N ASN A 282 -32.61 38.01 18.86
CA ASN A 282 -32.27 38.81 17.69
C ASN A 282 -31.50 40.07 18.12
#